data_AF-A0A6M0G8X5-F1
#
_entry.id   AF-A0A6M0G8X5-F1
#
_cell.length_a   1.000
_cell.length_b   1.000
_cell.length_c   1.000
_cell.angle_alpha   90.00
_cell.angle_beta   90.00
_cell.angle_gamma   90.00
#
_symmetry.space_group_name_H-M   'P 1'
#
loop_
_entity.id
_entity.type
_entity.pdbx_description
1 polymer ?
#
loop_
_entity_poly.entity_id
_entity_poly.type
_entity_poly.pdbx_seq_one_letter_code
_entity_poly.pdbx_strand_id
1 'polypeptide(L)'
;MLDWDSGTIRCPNQVTLPFTEGRKVQFPAATCASCPLRERCTSRKKGRSISIHPEEKFITELRQRQLTTAGRAKPRQRVAVEHSLSHILI
;
A
#
# COMPACT_ATOMS: atom_id res chain seq x y z
N MET A 1 9.65 3.16 1.17
CA MET A 1 9.15 3.87 2.35
C MET A 1 8.44 5.12 1.84
N LEU A 2 7.17 5.31 2.22
CA LEU A 2 6.44 6.54 1.94
C LEU A 2 6.70 7.50 3.10
N ASP A 3 6.98 8.75 2.75
CA ASP A 3 7.12 9.86 3.68
C ASP A 3 6.00 10.86 3.38
N TRP A 4 5.04 10.95 4.29
CA TRP A 4 3.82 11.73 4.11
C TRP A 4 4.01 13.23 4.34
N ASP A 5 5.01 13.59 5.13
CA ASP A 5 5.31 14.99 5.46
C ASP A 5 5.95 15.69 4.26
N SER A 6 6.93 15.03 3.63
CA SER A 6 7.58 15.50 2.41
C SER A 6 6.85 15.13 1.11
N GLY A 7 5.85 14.25 1.17
CA GLY A 7 5.16 13.75 -0.02
C GLY A 7 6.05 12.93 -0.94
N THR A 8 7.02 12.19 -0.39
CA THR A 8 8.02 11.45 -1.17
C THR A 8 7.99 9.95 -0.91
N ILE A 9 8.41 9.18 -1.91
CA ILE A 9 8.56 7.73 -1.81
C ILE A 9 10.00 7.33 -2.11
N ARG A 10 10.61 6.61 -1.16
CA ARG A 10 11.98 6.13 -1.24
C ARG A 10 12.05 4.63 -1.49
N CYS A 11 12.81 4.19 -2.48
CA CYS A 11 13.05 2.77 -2.73
C CYS A 11 14.18 2.22 -1.84
N PRO A 12 14.37 0.88 -1.74
CA PRO A 12 15.46 0.28 -0.96
C PRO A 12 16.87 0.70 -1.41
N ASN A 13 17.04 1.04 -2.70
CA ASN A 13 18.27 1.58 -3.27
C ASN A 13 18.37 3.12 -3.10
N GLN A 14 17.65 3.68 -2.12
CA GLN A 14 17.67 5.10 -1.74
C GLN A 14 17.19 6.12 -2.78
N VAL A 15 16.65 5.67 -3.93
CA VAL A 15 16.05 6.57 -4.93
C VAL A 15 14.74 7.13 -4.38
N THR A 16 14.61 8.45 -4.38
CA THR A 16 13.44 9.17 -3.87
C THR A 16 12.72 9.87 -5.01
N LEU A 17 11.39 9.73 -5.04
CA LEU A 17 10.53 10.41 -6.01
C LEU A 17 9.38 11.10 -5.27
N PRO A 18 8.88 12.25 -5.76
CA PRO A 18 7.64 12.80 -5.27
C PRO A 18 6.47 11.88 -5.63
N PHE A 19 5.42 11.90 -4.82
CA PHE A 19 4.17 11.22 -5.14
C PHE A 19 2.97 12.11 -4.89
N THR A 20 1.82 11.68 -5.43
CA THR A 20 0.53 12.29 -5.15
C THR A 20 -0.43 11.20 -4.70
N GLU A 21 -1.21 11.49 -3.66
CA GLU A 21 -2.30 10.63 -3.20
C GLU A 21 -3.25 10.29 -4.38
N GLY A 22 -3.71 9.04 -4.43
CA GLY A 22 -4.57 8.56 -5.52
C GLY A 22 -3.87 8.31 -6.86
N ARG A 23 -2.55 8.56 -6.97
CA ARG A 23 -1.80 8.37 -8.21
C ARG A 23 -0.82 7.21 -8.14
N LYS A 24 -0.41 6.78 -9.33
CA LYS A 24 0.64 5.78 -9.52
C LYS A 24 1.99 6.46 -9.71
N VAL A 25 2.95 6.06 -8.89
CA VAL A 25 4.36 6.44 -9.04
C VAL A 25 5.08 5.35 -9.83
N GLN A 26 5.82 5.76 -10.85
CA GLN A 26 6.63 4.88 -11.66
C GLN A 26 8.11 5.26 -11.49
N PHE A 27 8.92 4.34 -10.97
CA PHE A 27 10.36 4.54 -10.91
C PHE A 27 10.95 4.45 -12.33
N PRO A 28 11.95 5.29 -12.66
CA PRO A 28 12.59 5.25 -13.97
C PRO A 28 13.15 3.87 -14.30
N ALA A 29 12.87 3.39 -15.51
CA ALA A 29 13.31 2.08 -15.95
C ALA A 29 14.83 1.93 -15.90
N ALA A 30 15.58 2.96 -16.31
CA ALA A 30 17.04 2.98 -16.29
C ALA A 30 17.61 2.79 -14.87
N THR A 31 17.09 3.54 -13.90
CA THR A 31 17.51 3.41 -12.50
C THR A 31 17.17 2.03 -11.92
N CYS A 32 16.01 1.46 -12.29
CA CYS A 32 15.68 0.10 -11.89
C CYS A 32 16.48 -0.96 -12.66
N ALA A 33 17.00 -0.67 -13.86
CA ALA A 33 17.76 -1.61 -14.68
C ALA A 33 19.18 -1.80 -14.15
N SER A 34 19.83 -0.72 -13.70
CA SER A 34 21.17 -0.75 -13.09
C SER A 34 21.15 -1.08 -11.59
N CYS A 35 19.98 -1.31 -10.99
CA CYS A 35 19.86 -1.51 -9.55
C CYS A 35 20.29 -2.93 -9.13
N PRO A 36 21.22 -3.07 -8.17
CA PRO A 36 21.67 -4.38 -7.70
C PRO A 36 20.56 -5.19 -7.01
N LEU A 37 19.53 -4.52 -6.50
CA LEU A 37 18.38 -5.15 -5.86
C LEU A 37 17.26 -5.50 -6.85
N ARG A 38 17.43 -5.29 -8.16
CA ARG A 38 16.37 -5.43 -9.17
C ARG A 38 15.69 -6.79 -9.10
N GLU A 39 16.47 -7.87 -9.06
CA GLU A 39 15.94 -9.25 -9.07
C GLU A 39 14.96 -9.52 -7.92
N ARG A 40 15.21 -8.95 -6.74
CA ARG A 40 14.34 -9.07 -5.57
C ARG A 40 13.28 -7.98 -5.47
N CYS A 41 13.39 -6.90 -6.24
CA CYS A 41 12.58 -5.69 -6.11
C CYS A 41 11.48 -5.57 -7.17
N THR A 42 11.76 -5.90 -8.43
CA THR A 42 10.79 -5.82 -9.51
C THR A 42 11.20 -6.64 -10.73
N SER A 43 10.24 -7.39 -11.30
CA SER A 43 10.40 -8.09 -12.58
C SER A 43 9.97 -7.26 -13.79
N ARG A 44 9.45 -6.03 -13.59
CA ARG A 44 8.93 -5.21 -14.69
C ARG A 44 10.03 -4.56 -15.53
N LYS A 45 9.86 -4.62 -16.86
CA LYS A 45 10.74 -3.92 -17.83
C LYS A 45 10.71 -2.40 -17.64
N LYS A 46 9.54 -1.82 -17.35
CA LYS A 46 9.35 -0.36 -17.17
C LYS A 46 9.83 0.17 -15.80
N GLY A 47 10.37 -0.70 -14.94
CA GLY A 47 10.74 -0.35 -13.56
C GLY A 47 9.62 -0.59 -12.55
N ARG A 48 9.93 -0.37 -11.28
CA ARG A 48 8.99 -0.58 -10.16
C ARG A 48 7.89 0.46 -10.21
N SER A 49 6.66 0.03 -9.96
CA SER A 49 5.52 0.92 -9.91
C SER A 49 4.73 0.71 -8.64
N ILE A 50 4.31 1.81 -8.01
CA ILE A 50 3.57 1.78 -6.74
C ILE A 50 2.35 2.66 -6.92
N SER A 51 1.17 2.08 -6.70
CA SER A 51 -0.09 2.85 -6.66
C SER A 51 -0.35 3.28 -5.24
N ILE A 52 -0.70 4.54 -5.04
CA ILE A 52 -1.00 5.11 -3.72
C ILE A 52 -2.49 5.39 -3.70
N HIS A 53 -3.21 4.73 -2.80
CA HIS A 53 -4.66 4.94 -2.67
C HIS A 53 -4.95 6.35 -2.11
N PRO A 54 -6.03 7.03 -2.50
CA PRO A 54 -6.41 8.31 -1.89
C PRO A 54 -6.55 8.19 -0.36
N GLU A 55 -7.18 7.10 0.11
CA GLU A 55 -7.37 6.81 1.53
C GLU A 55 -6.25 5.96 2.18
N GLU A 56 -5.03 5.92 1.62
CA GLU A 56 -3.96 5.05 2.14
C GLU A 56 -3.64 5.31 3.63
N LYS A 57 -3.73 6.57 4.09
CA LYS A 57 -3.58 6.92 5.52
C LYS A 57 -4.62 6.24 6.39
N PHE A 58 -5.90 6.35 6.00
CA PHE A 58 -7.01 5.73 6.71
C PHE A 58 -6.91 4.20 6.72
N ILE A 59 -6.55 3.60 5.58
CA ILE A 59 -6.32 2.15 5.47
C ILE A 59 -5.18 1.72 6.41
N THR A 60 -4.09 2.49 6.47
CA THR A 60 -2.96 2.22 7.36
C THR A 60 -3.39 2.27 8.81
N GLU A 61 -4.14 3.29 9.22
CA GLU A 61 -4.69 3.42 10.57
C GLU A 61 -5.61 2.25 10.91
N LEU A 62 -6.52 1.88 10.01
CA LEU A 62 -7.40 0.72 10.19
C LEU A 62 -6.61 -0.59 10.37
N ARG A 63 -5.52 -0.79 9.61
CA ARG A 63 -4.64 -1.96 9.79
C ARG A 63 -4.00 -1.95 11.18
N GLN A 64 -3.54 -0.80 11.68
CA GLN A 64 -2.97 -0.70 13.02
C GLN A 64 -4.01 -1.02 14.11
N ARG A 65 -5.22 -0.45 14.01
CA ARG A 65 -6.32 -0.73 14.93
C ARG A 65 -6.67 -2.21 14.95
N GLN A 66 -6.68 -2.86 13.79
CA GLN A 66 -6.90 -4.30 13.65
C GLN A 66 -5.85 -5.16 14.33
N LEU A 67 -4.70 -4.66 14.78
CA LEU A 67 -3.73 -5.48 15.52
C LEU A 67 -4.15 -5.73 16.97
N THR A 68 -5.08 -4.93 17.50
CA THR A 68 -5.49 -4.97 18.91
C THR A 68 -6.88 -5.58 19.10
N THR A 69 -7.11 -6.22 20.24
CA THR A 69 -8.44 -6.76 20.59
C THR A 69 -9.48 -5.65 20.70
N ALA A 70 -9.13 -4.51 21.29
CA ALA A 70 -10.01 -3.35 21.41
C ALA A 70 -10.40 -2.77 20.04
N GLY A 71 -9.43 -2.59 19.13
CA GLY A 71 -9.70 -2.10 17.78
C GLY A 71 -10.56 -3.04 16.93
N ARG A 72 -10.53 -4.35 17.23
CA ARG A 72 -11.40 -5.35 16.59
C ARG A 72 -12.81 -5.42 17.19
N ALA A 73 -13.09 -4.81 18.34
CA ALA A 73 -14.36 -4.98 19.03
C ALA A 73 -15.57 -4.48 18.21
N LYS A 74 -15.44 -3.30 17.59
CA LYS A 74 -16.53 -2.68 16.81
C LYS A 74 -16.78 -3.39 15.46
N PRO A 75 -15.77 -3.73 14.65
CA PRO A 75 -15.99 -4.57 13.46
C PRO A 75 -16.62 -5.92 13.77
N ARG A 76 -16.23 -6.56 14.89
CA ARG A 76 -16.76 -7.89 15.27
C ARG A 76 -18.28 -7.94 15.47
N GLN A 77 -18.90 -6.83 15.84
CA GLN A 77 -20.36 -6.76 16.00
C GLN A 77 -21.11 -7.03 14.68
N ARG A 78 -20.45 -6.82 13.53
CA ARG A 78 -21.07 -6.99 12.20
C ARG A 78 -20.94 -8.39 11.64
N VAL A 79 -20.06 -9.22 12.19
CA VAL A 79 -19.68 -10.54 11.64
C VAL A 79 -20.92 -11.42 11.40
N ALA A 80 -21.84 -11.52 12.35
CA ALA A 80 -23.04 -12.34 12.19
C ALA A 80 -23.89 -11.90 10.97
N VAL A 81 -24.05 -10.59 10.77
CA VAL A 81 -24.81 -10.01 9.65
C VAL A 81 -24.04 -10.23 8.34
N GLU A 82 -22.75 -9.91 8.30
CA GLU A 82 -21.91 -10.05 7.09
C GLU A 82 -21.81 -11.51 6.63
N HIS A 83 -21.71 -12.46 7.56
CA HIS A 83 -21.76 -13.89 7.27
C HIS A 83 -23.11 -14.30 6.68
N SER A 84 -24.23 -13.84 7.26
CA SER A 84 -25.56 -14.11 6.70
C SER A 84 -25.72 -13.54 5.29
N LEU A 85 -25.22 -12.32 5.02
CA LEU A 85 -25.28 -11.70 3.69
C LEU A 85 -24.45 -12.46 2.66
N SER A 86 -23.31 -13.02 3.05
CA SER A 86 -22.43 -13.79 2.16
C SER A 86 -23.11 -15.04 1.59
N HIS A 87 -24.06 -15.63 2.32
CA HIS A 87 -24.84 -16.77 1.85
C HIS A 87 -25.97 -16.41 0.88
N ILE A 88 -26.39 -15.14 0.85
CA ILE A 88 -27.52 -14.66 0.02
C ILE A 88 -27.02 -14.06 -1.30
N LEU A 89 -25.80 -13.51 -1.32
CA LEU A 89 -25.21 -12.86 -2.49
C LEU A 89 -24.48 -13.83 -3.44
N ILE A 90 -24.83 -15.13 -3.40
CA ILE A 90 -24.36 -16.17 -4.34
C ILE A 90 -25.42 -16.41 -5.40
#